data_AF-A0A6L2ZTW8-F1
#
_entry.id   AF-A0A6L2ZTW8-F1
#
_cell.length_a   1.000
_cell.length_b   1.000
_cell.length_c   1.000
_cell.angle_alpha   90.00
_cell.angle_beta   90.00
_cell.angle_gamma   90.00
#
_symmetry.space_group_name_H-M   'P 1'
#
loop_
_entity.id
_entity.type
_entity.pdbx_description
1 polymer ?
#
loop_
_entity_poly.entity_id
_entity_poly.type
_entity_poly.pdbx_seq_one_letter_code
_entity_poly.pdbx_strand_id
1 'polypeptide(L)'
;MERGTSAFYESIDKFQIEEEEKPAFYVIPKQMKMFERVKTTTGFVILKFLMEIDYTYPNYSQSYLYNQKIGLEFIFSRLPNSRKLFELSELGIPVFQAKASLSKWAKRDYGEITNENFEEVKDEMLETFQQRNYQLQGKFVNSIKTIPENKEKYDTLKTYEEQLEELKKQIKDLEIQKSEELKLLKTTESNVQNIQDLVTEEESKLENYKQEIKYYVKLESDNKTLTQNLGKTADKLNTVKEELKKINSVGWFKRAFKLW
;
A
#
# COMPACT_ATOMS: atom_id res chain seq x y z
N MET A 1 23.53 -31.31 44.76
CA MET A 1 23.13 -31.03 43.36
C MET A 1 21.96 -30.05 43.42
N GLU A 2 22.25 -28.77 43.33
CA GLU A 2 21.24 -27.71 43.24
C GLU A 2 20.55 -27.81 41.88
N ARG A 3 19.27 -28.18 41.87
CA ARG A 3 18.44 -27.99 40.69
C ARG A 3 18.09 -26.51 40.64
N GLY A 4 18.89 -25.74 39.92
CA GLY A 4 18.54 -24.39 39.50
C GLY A 4 17.34 -24.45 38.55
N THR A 5 16.14 -24.50 39.10
CA THR A 5 14.91 -24.20 38.35
C THR A 5 14.89 -22.69 38.16
N SER A 6 15.48 -22.18 37.07
CA SER A 6 15.07 -20.88 36.54
C SER A 6 13.56 -20.94 36.38
N ALA A 7 12.87 -20.03 37.05
CA ALA A 7 11.42 -20.10 37.12
C ALA A 7 10.88 -19.68 35.75
N PHE A 8 10.09 -20.54 35.12
CA PHE A 8 9.64 -20.42 33.72
C PHE A 8 9.03 -19.05 33.34
N TYR A 9 8.50 -18.26 34.29
CA TYR A 9 8.02 -16.91 34.01
C TYR A 9 9.14 -15.92 33.62
N GLU A 10 10.39 -16.19 34.01
CA GLU A 10 11.57 -15.45 33.55
C GLU A 10 11.82 -15.65 32.04
N SER A 11 11.19 -16.67 31.44
CA SER A 11 11.27 -17.01 30.01
C SER A 11 10.02 -16.62 29.19
N ILE A 12 9.14 -15.75 29.70
CA ILE A 12 8.01 -15.25 28.88
C ILE A 12 8.55 -14.24 27.87
N ASP A 13 8.40 -14.55 26.58
CA ASP A 13 8.99 -13.73 25.50
C ASP A 13 8.23 -12.43 25.22
N LYS A 14 6.89 -12.42 25.38
CA LYS A 14 6.04 -11.24 25.13
C LYS A 14 4.64 -11.35 25.72
N PHE A 15 4.04 -10.20 25.98
CA PHE A 15 2.62 -10.04 26.31
C PHE A 15 1.94 -9.17 25.28
N GLN A 16 0.70 -9.50 24.91
CA GLN A 16 -0.19 -8.59 24.19
C GLN A 16 -1.20 -8.01 25.18
N ILE A 17 -1.18 -6.69 25.34
CA ILE A 17 -2.12 -5.95 26.19
C ILE A 17 -3.24 -5.40 25.32
N GLU A 18 -4.47 -5.68 25.74
CA GLU A 18 -5.69 -5.20 25.10
C GLU A 18 -6.56 -4.47 26.11
N GLU A 19 -6.78 -3.19 25.86
CA GLU A 19 -7.74 -2.35 26.58
C GLU A 19 -8.91 -2.02 25.65
N GLU A 20 -10.11 -1.89 26.23
CA GLU A 20 -11.29 -1.45 25.52
C GLU A 20 -11.06 -0.10 24.84
N GLU A 21 -11.48 0.03 23.57
CA GLU A 21 -11.33 1.24 22.74
C GLU A 21 -9.90 1.72 22.48
N LYS A 22 -8.87 0.92 22.84
CA LYS A 22 -7.47 1.22 22.54
C LYS A 22 -6.85 0.19 21.60
N PRO A 23 -5.90 0.59 20.74
CA PRO A 23 -5.16 -0.36 19.95
C PRO A 23 -4.36 -1.30 20.86
N ALA A 24 -4.38 -2.59 20.52
CA ALA A 24 -3.55 -3.58 21.19
C ALA A 24 -2.07 -3.25 21.00
N PHE A 25 -1.26 -3.52 22.02
CA PHE A 25 0.18 -3.37 21.95
C PHE A 25 0.88 -4.54 22.62
N TYR A 26 2.10 -4.80 22.19
CA TYR A 26 2.98 -5.81 22.76
C TYR A 26 3.92 -5.18 23.78
N VAL A 27 4.14 -5.89 24.87
CA VAL A 27 5.16 -5.60 25.87
C VAL A 27 6.19 -6.72 25.83
N ILE A 28 7.44 -6.35 25.60
CA ILE A 28 8.57 -7.26 25.63
C ILE A 28 9.23 -7.11 27.01
N PRO A 29 9.11 -8.13 27.88
CA PRO A 29 9.68 -8.07 29.21
C PRO A 29 11.21 -8.19 29.15
N LYS A 30 11.88 -7.32 29.90
CA LYS A 30 13.30 -7.48 30.23
C LYS A 30 13.49 -8.46 31.39
N GLN A 31 12.62 -8.34 32.39
CA GLN A 31 12.59 -9.21 33.55
C GLN A 31 11.17 -9.29 34.10
N MET A 32 10.82 -10.43 34.67
CA MET A 32 9.59 -10.59 35.43
C MET A 32 9.89 -11.13 36.82
N LYS A 33 9.25 -10.54 37.82
CA LYS A 33 9.31 -11.00 39.22
C LYS A 33 7.90 -11.27 39.70
N MET A 34 7.71 -12.43 40.32
CA MET A 34 6.42 -12.84 40.86
C MET A 34 6.38 -12.59 42.37
N PHE A 35 5.21 -12.21 42.88
CA PHE A 35 4.98 -11.78 44.27
C PHE A 35 6.01 -10.78 44.79
N GLU A 36 6.36 -9.81 43.96
CA GLU A 36 7.38 -8.83 44.30
C GLU A 36 6.89 -7.94 45.44
N ARG A 37 7.71 -7.87 46.49
CA ARG A 37 7.52 -6.93 47.60
C ARG A 37 8.05 -5.56 47.20
N VAL A 38 7.15 -4.66 46.86
CA VAL A 38 7.49 -3.28 46.52
C VAL A 38 7.47 -2.44 47.79
N LYS A 39 8.61 -1.83 48.13
CA LYS A 39 8.72 -0.90 49.26
C LYS A 39 7.96 0.40 48.95
N THR A 40 7.08 0.81 49.84
CA THR A 40 6.30 2.05 49.74
C THR A 40 6.64 2.98 50.90
N THR A 41 6.11 4.19 50.90
CA THR A 41 6.31 5.16 52.01
C THR A 41 5.74 4.67 53.33
N THR A 42 4.69 3.85 53.30
CA THR A 42 4.00 3.35 54.49
C THR A 42 4.40 1.92 54.89
N GLY A 43 5.28 1.28 54.12
CA GLY A 43 5.73 -0.08 54.36
C GLY A 43 6.04 -0.80 53.05
N PHE A 44 5.20 -1.78 52.70
CA PHE A 44 5.33 -2.53 51.47
C PHE A 44 3.98 -3.02 50.96
N VAL A 45 3.89 -3.21 49.65
CA VAL A 45 2.79 -3.90 48.99
C VAL A 45 3.34 -5.09 48.22
N ILE A 46 2.55 -6.17 48.13
CA ILE A 46 2.90 -7.33 47.33
C ILE A 46 2.19 -7.19 45.98
N LEU A 47 2.96 -7.15 44.89
CA LEU A 47 2.46 -7.22 43.52
C LEU A 47 2.52 -8.67 43.03
N LYS A 48 1.45 -9.18 42.40
CA LYS A 48 1.48 -10.55 41.86
C LYS A 48 2.59 -10.72 40.83
N PHE A 49 2.71 -9.78 39.91
CA PHE A 49 3.86 -9.68 39.03
C PHE A 49 4.32 -8.24 38.92
N LEU A 50 5.63 -8.05 38.97
CA LEU A 50 6.31 -6.84 38.52
C LEU A 50 7.10 -7.20 37.27
N MET A 51 6.74 -6.59 36.16
CA MET A 51 7.45 -6.71 34.89
C MET A 51 8.31 -5.48 34.68
N GLU A 52 9.60 -5.67 34.45
CA GLU A 52 10.45 -4.67 33.83
C GLU A 52 10.34 -4.80 32.31
N ILE A 53 10.11 -3.69 31.63
CA ILE A 53 9.90 -3.63 30.19
C ILE A 53 11.23 -3.37 29.52
N ASP A 54 11.54 -4.15 28.49
CA ASP A 54 12.61 -3.80 27.55
C ASP A 54 12.08 -2.75 26.57
N TYR A 55 11.06 -3.12 25.79
CA TYR A 55 10.35 -2.20 24.89
C TYR A 55 8.90 -2.62 24.63
N THR A 56 8.16 -1.72 23.98
CA THR A 56 6.78 -1.93 23.54
C THR A 56 6.66 -1.81 22.02
N TYR A 57 5.65 -2.46 21.42
CA TYR A 57 5.41 -2.43 19.97
C TYR A 57 3.90 -2.39 19.65
N PRO A 58 3.43 -1.62 18.66
CA PRO A 58 4.21 -0.76 17.75
C PRO A 58 4.66 0.57 18.37
N ASN A 59 4.08 0.98 19.50
CA ASN A 59 4.43 2.24 20.16
C ASN A 59 5.52 2.04 21.22
N TYR A 60 6.78 2.22 20.84
CA TYR A 60 7.96 2.15 21.70
C TYR A 60 7.95 3.20 22.83
N SER A 61 7.34 4.36 22.59
CA SER A 61 7.16 5.44 23.56
C SER A 61 6.45 4.95 24.82
N GLN A 62 5.49 4.02 24.71
CA GLN A 62 4.71 3.53 25.85
C GLN A 62 5.57 2.87 26.93
N SER A 63 6.71 2.26 26.57
CA SER A 63 7.66 1.74 27.56
C SER A 63 8.08 2.82 28.56
N TYR A 64 8.32 4.06 28.10
CA TYR A 64 8.68 5.20 28.96
C TYR A 64 7.47 5.81 29.66
N LEU A 65 6.29 5.81 29.03
CA LEU A 65 5.03 6.21 29.68
C LEU A 65 4.78 5.38 30.94
N TYR A 66 5.11 4.09 30.89
CA TYR A 66 4.99 3.15 31.99
C TYR A 66 6.25 3.05 32.86
N ASN A 67 7.20 3.97 32.70
CA ASN A 67 8.46 3.97 33.43
C ASN A 67 9.24 2.65 33.37
N GLN A 68 9.09 1.95 32.25
CA GLN A 68 9.64 0.63 31.98
C GLN A 68 9.24 -0.41 33.03
N LYS A 69 8.10 -0.22 33.70
CA LYS A 69 7.58 -1.13 34.72
C LYS A 69 6.08 -1.27 34.60
N ILE A 70 5.58 -2.49 34.64
CA ILE A 70 4.14 -2.75 34.76
C ILE A 70 3.92 -3.72 35.91
N GLY A 71 3.01 -3.36 36.82
CA GLY A 71 2.43 -4.32 37.75
C GLY A 71 1.29 -5.06 37.07
N LEU A 72 1.27 -6.39 37.11
CA LEU A 72 0.12 -7.16 36.65
C LEU A 72 -0.67 -7.68 37.84
N GLU A 73 -1.98 -7.40 37.81
CA GLU A 73 -2.95 -7.93 38.75
C GLU A 73 -4.00 -8.72 37.98
N PHE A 74 -4.34 -9.91 38.44
CA PHE A 74 -5.33 -10.75 37.77
C PHE A 74 -6.63 -10.82 38.56
N ILE A 75 -7.76 -10.78 37.86
CA ILE A 75 -9.12 -10.71 38.45
C ILE A 75 -9.54 -11.98 39.21
N PHE A 76 -8.77 -13.07 39.16
CA PHE A 76 -9.06 -14.27 39.96
C PHE A 76 -8.92 -14.06 41.47
N SER A 77 -8.22 -13.02 41.93
CA SER A 77 -8.17 -12.63 43.35
C SER A 77 -8.96 -11.36 43.60
N ARG A 78 -9.18 -11.06 44.88
CA ARG A 78 -9.63 -9.76 45.36
C ARG A 78 -8.96 -8.61 44.59
N LEU A 79 -9.78 -7.66 44.13
CA LEU A 79 -9.32 -6.47 43.41
C LEU A 79 -8.28 -5.72 44.27
N PRO A 80 -7.22 -5.15 43.67
CA PRO A 80 -6.27 -4.34 44.41
C PRO A 80 -7.01 -3.18 45.09
N ASN A 81 -6.78 -2.99 46.39
CA ASN A 81 -7.44 -1.91 47.14
C ASN A 81 -6.89 -0.54 46.71
N SER A 82 -7.68 0.52 46.95
CA SER A 82 -7.34 1.88 46.52
C SER A 82 -6.01 2.38 47.10
N ARG A 83 -5.66 1.97 48.32
CA ARG A 83 -4.39 2.36 48.96
C ARG A 83 -3.18 1.79 48.20
N LYS A 84 -3.20 0.50 47.87
CA LYS A 84 -2.17 -0.16 47.07
C LYS A 84 -2.02 0.51 45.71
N LEU A 85 -3.13 0.80 45.03
CA LEU A 85 -3.12 1.45 43.72
C LEU A 85 -2.52 2.85 43.76
N PHE A 86 -2.84 3.62 44.80
CA PHE A 86 -2.27 4.94 45.04
C PHE A 86 -0.77 4.86 45.30
N GLU A 87 -0.33 4.01 46.23
CA GLU A 87 1.09 3.87 46.58
C GLU A 87 1.95 3.41 45.39
N LEU A 88 1.43 2.52 44.55
CA LEU A 88 2.12 2.10 43.32
C LEU A 88 2.16 3.20 42.25
N SER A 89 1.11 4.02 42.16
CA SER A 89 1.09 5.18 41.26
C SER A 89 2.16 6.21 41.63
N GLU A 90 2.34 6.50 42.93
CA GLU A 90 3.40 7.40 43.41
C GLU A 90 4.80 6.90 43.06
N LEU A 91 4.98 5.58 42.99
CA LEU A 91 6.24 4.95 42.56
C LEU A 91 6.39 4.86 41.04
N GLY A 92 5.42 5.37 40.27
CA GLY A 92 5.41 5.30 38.82
C GLY A 92 5.20 3.88 38.28
N ILE A 93 4.57 2.98 39.05
CA ILE A 93 4.26 1.62 38.60
C ILE A 93 2.79 1.56 38.19
N PRO A 94 2.47 1.66 36.88
CA PRO A 94 1.12 1.40 36.40
C PRO A 94 0.72 -0.05 36.65
N VAL A 95 -0.50 -0.25 37.11
CA VAL A 95 -1.06 -1.57 37.42
C VAL A 95 -2.08 -1.92 36.35
N PHE A 96 -1.75 -2.93 35.54
CA PHE A 96 -2.66 -3.51 34.57
C PHE A 96 -3.45 -4.64 35.22
N GLN A 97 -4.76 -4.46 35.29
CA GLN A 97 -5.68 -5.48 35.76
C GLN A 97 -6.16 -6.32 34.59
N ALA A 98 -5.69 -7.57 34.52
CA ALA A 98 -6.05 -8.52 33.47
C ALA A 98 -7.20 -9.45 33.91
N LYS A 99 -8.20 -9.59 33.03
CA LYS A 99 -9.09 -10.74 32.95
C LYS A 99 -8.27 -11.89 32.36
N ALA A 100 -7.63 -12.67 33.20
CA ALA A 100 -7.01 -13.89 32.71
C ALA A 100 -8.12 -14.89 32.36
N SER A 101 -8.13 -15.38 31.11
CA SER A 101 -8.99 -16.49 30.65
C SER A 101 -8.40 -17.80 31.17
N LEU A 102 -8.44 -17.97 32.49
CA LEU A 102 -7.89 -19.16 33.14
C LEU A 102 -8.90 -20.30 33.13
N SER A 103 -8.35 -21.51 33.16
CA SER A 103 -9.06 -22.76 33.41
C SER A 103 -10.04 -22.64 34.57
N LYS A 104 -11.17 -23.36 34.53
CA LYS A 104 -12.25 -23.29 35.54
C LYS A 104 -11.80 -23.47 37.00
N TRP A 105 -10.64 -24.09 37.23
CA TRP A 105 -10.06 -24.34 38.56
C TRP A 105 -9.38 -23.12 39.19
N ALA A 106 -8.83 -22.20 38.40
CA ALA A 106 -8.19 -20.96 38.88
C ALA A 106 -9.21 -19.89 39.36
N LYS A 107 -10.46 -20.28 39.61
CA LYS A 107 -11.54 -19.44 40.14
C LYS A 107 -11.66 -19.50 41.67
N ARG A 108 -10.72 -20.15 42.37
CA ARG A 108 -10.67 -20.14 43.84
C ARG A 108 -10.30 -18.74 44.33
N ASP A 109 -11.11 -18.22 45.25
CA ASP A 109 -10.76 -17.01 46.00
C ASP A 109 -9.83 -17.40 47.16
N TYR A 110 -8.54 -17.07 47.03
CA TYR A 110 -7.53 -17.29 48.07
C TYR A 110 -7.52 -16.20 49.14
N GLY A 111 -8.38 -15.17 49.04
CA GLY A 111 -8.36 -14.03 49.95
C GLY A 111 -7.12 -13.14 49.78
N GLU A 112 -6.67 -12.53 50.88
CA GLU A 112 -5.41 -11.78 50.91
C GLU A 112 -4.23 -12.76 50.96
N ILE A 113 -3.20 -12.51 50.15
CA ILE A 113 -1.98 -13.33 50.15
C ILE A 113 -1.24 -13.03 51.46
N THR A 114 -1.15 -14.03 52.33
CA THR A 114 -0.40 -14.01 53.58
C THR A 114 0.82 -14.92 53.46
N ASN A 115 1.73 -14.88 54.43
CA ASN A 115 2.88 -15.79 54.43
C ASN A 115 2.47 -17.28 54.50
N GLU A 116 1.28 -17.58 55.03
CA GLU A 116 0.81 -18.96 55.27
C GLU A 116 0.26 -19.63 54.01
N ASN A 117 -0.39 -18.86 53.12
CA ASN A 117 -0.90 -19.36 51.84
C ASN A 117 0.04 -19.05 50.66
N PHE A 118 1.15 -18.37 50.91
CA PHE A 118 2.06 -17.85 49.88
C PHE A 118 2.56 -18.92 48.91
N GLU A 119 3.11 -20.02 49.41
CA GLU A 119 3.71 -21.06 48.55
C GLU A 119 2.65 -21.81 47.73
N GLU A 120 1.46 -22.06 48.29
CA GLU A 120 0.35 -22.69 47.55
C GLU A 120 -0.15 -21.80 46.40
N VAL A 121 -0.42 -20.52 46.68
CA VAL A 121 -0.83 -19.57 45.65
C VAL A 121 0.26 -19.39 44.59
N LYS A 122 1.53 -19.44 45.02
CA LYS A 122 2.68 -19.30 44.13
C LYS A 122 2.84 -20.47 43.17
N ASP A 123 2.81 -21.71 43.66
CA ASP A 123 2.94 -22.90 42.82
C ASP A 123 1.79 -23.02 41.81
N GLU A 124 0.58 -22.62 42.19
CA GLU A 124 -0.57 -22.64 41.30
C GLU A 124 -0.53 -21.54 40.22
N MET A 125 -0.04 -20.34 40.57
CA MET A 125 0.26 -19.31 39.57
C MET A 125 1.35 -19.78 38.60
N LEU A 126 2.37 -20.49 39.08
CA LEU A 126 3.43 -21.04 38.23
C LEU A 126 2.88 -21.99 37.17
N GLU A 127 2.01 -22.93 37.54
CA GLU A 127 1.38 -23.85 36.58
C GLU A 127 0.54 -23.10 35.53
N THR A 128 -0.15 -22.04 35.96
CA THR A 128 -0.99 -21.21 35.08
C THR A 128 -0.19 -20.45 34.01
N PHE A 129 1.00 -19.97 34.37
CA PHE A 129 1.88 -19.19 33.49
C PHE A 129 2.99 -20.03 32.84
N GLN A 130 2.88 -21.37 32.89
CA GLN A 130 3.72 -22.28 32.12
C GLN A 130 3.19 -22.43 30.67
N GLN A 131 4.04 -22.02 29.73
CA GLN A 131 4.06 -22.37 28.29
C GLN A 131 3.06 -21.71 27.32
N ARG A 132 2.87 -20.38 27.28
CA ARG A 132 2.13 -19.71 26.17
C ARG A 132 2.61 -18.28 25.85
N ASN A 133 2.31 -17.81 24.63
CA ASN A 133 2.16 -16.38 24.36
C ASN A 133 0.90 -15.88 25.07
N TYR A 134 1.00 -14.85 25.91
CA TYR A 134 -0.13 -14.36 26.70
C TYR A 134 -0.81 -13.15 26.06
N GLN A 135 -2.11 -13.26 25.85
CA GLN A 135 -2.99 -12.14 25.53
C GLN A 135 -3.75 -11.76 26.81
N LEU A 136 -3.48 -10.56 27.32
CA LEU A 136 -4.07 -10.05 28.55
C LEU A 136 -5.11 -8.99 28.20
N GLN A 137 -6.38 -9.34 28.41
CA GLN A 137 -7.49 -8.42 28.23
C GLN A 137 -7.80 -7.75 29.56
N GLY A 138 -7.86 -6.43 29.61
CA GLY A 138 -7.91 -5.75 30.90
C GLY A 138 -7.96 -4.24 30.81
N LYS A 139 -7.55 -3.59 31.88
CA LYS A 139 -7.41 -2.13 31.94
C LYS A 139 -6.36 -1.72 32.97
N PHE A 140 -5.74 -0.57 32.76
CA PHE A 140 -4.98 0.07 33.84
C PHE A 140 -5.94 0.59 34.93
N VAL A 141 -5.63 0.32 36.19
CA VAL A 141 -6.54 0.60 37.32
C VAL A 141 -6.06 1.72 38.25
N ASN A 142 -4.81 2.13 38.15
CA ASN A 142 -4.29 3.32 38.83
C ASN A 142 -3.97 4.44 37.83
N SER A 143 -3.82 5.66 38.33
CA SER A 143 -3.32 6.77 37.53
C SER A 143 -1.88 6.49 37.11
N ILE A 144 -1.65 6.56 35.80
CA ILE A 144 -0.31 6.41 35.22
C ILE A 144 0.44 7.72 35.43
N LYS A 145 1.57 7.65 36.13
CA LYS A 145 2.44 8.79 36.41
C LYS A 145 3.81 8.53 35.83
N THR A 146 4.16 9.22 34.75
CA THR A 146 5.51 9.18 34.18
C THR A 146 6.46 9.92 35.11
N ILE A 147 7.56 9.28 35.51
CA ILE A 147 8.60 9.92 36.30
C ILE A 147 9.40 10.92 35.44
N PRO A 148 9.94 12.00 36.01
CA PRO A 148 10.63 13.05 35.25
C PRO A 148 11.72 12.51 34.32
N GLU A 149 12.47 11.50 34.75
CA GLU A 149 13.57 10.89 34.00
C GLU A 149 13.12 10.23 32.69
N ASN A 150 11.87 9.76 32.62
CA ASN A 150 11.31 9.10 31.45
C ASN A 150 10.43 10.02 30.61
N LYS A 151 10.03 11.18 31.13
CA LYS A 151 9.14 12.11 30.44
C LYS A 151 9.75 12.64 29.15
N GLU A 152 11.00 13.11 29.19
CA GLU A 152 11.69 13.62 28.01
C GLU A 152 11.83 12.53 26.92
N LYS A 153 12.17 11.30 27.31
CA LYS A 153 12.29 10.16 26.39
C LYS A 153 10.94 9.77 25.78
N TYR A 154 9.89 9.76 26.59
CA TYR A 154 8.52 9.54 26.13
C TYR A 154 8.12 10.59 25.08
N ASP A 155 8.25 11.88 25.40
CA ASP A 155 7.84 12.98 24.52
C ASP A 155 8.62 12.95 23.19
N THR A 156 9.93 12.65 23.25
CA THR A 156 10.79 12.54 22.06
C THR A 156 10.38 11.36 21.17
N LEU A 157 10.22 10.17 21.73
CA LEU A 157 9.83 8.99 20.95
C LEU A 157 8.40 9.12 20.41
N LYS A 158 7.49 9.71 21.19
CA LYS A 158 6.12 9.95 20.75
C LYS A 158 6.09 10.86 19.53
N THR A 159 6.91 11.91 19.52
CA THR A 159 7.07 12.81 18.37
C THR A 159 7.58 12.05 17.13
N TYR A 160 8.56 11.16 17.28
CA TYR A 160 9.06 10.36 16.15
C TYR A 160 8.02 9.35 15.64
N GLU A 161 7.25 8.74 16.52
CA GLU A 161 6.15 7.84 16.13
C GLU A 161 5.07 8.59 15.33
N GLU A 162 4.71 9.79 15.74
CA GLU A 162 3.74 10.64 15.02
C GLU A 162 4.28 11.07 13.66
N GLN A 163 5.55 11.48 13.59
CA GLN A 163 6.20 11.83 12.32
C GLN A 163 6.27 10.62 11.38
N LEU A 164 6.53 9.43 11.89
CA LEU A 164 6.61 8.20 11.10
C LEU A 164 5.24 7.81 10.53
N GLU A 165 4.15 7.97 11.30
CA GLU A 165 2.79 7.74 10.79
C GLU A 165 2.39 8.77 9.72
N GLU A 166 2.75 10.04 9.89
CA GLU A 166 2.51 11.07 8.88
C GLU A 166 3.30 10.78 7.59
N LEU A 167 4.58 10.40 7.70
CA LEU A 167 5.40 10.03 6.55
C LEU A 167 4.84 8.81 5.81
N LYS A 168 4.37 7.79 6.53
CA LYS A 168 3.71 6.62 5.92
C LYS A 168 2.48 7.03 5.13
N LYS A 169 1.68 7.95 5.66
CA LYS A 169 0.49 8.48 4.97
C LYS A 169 0.88 9.22 3.69
N GLN A 170 1.88 10.11 3.77
CA GLN A 170 2.40 10.84 2.60
C GLN A 170 2.95 9.91 1.52
N ILE A 171 3.70 8.87 1.89
CA ILE A 171 4.20 7.86 0.96
C ILE A 171 3.03 7.17 0.24
N LYS A 172 2.00 6.75 0.98
CA LYS A 172 0.82 6.11 0.41
C LYS A 172 0.09 7.02 -0.58
N ASP A 173 -0.05 8.30 -0.26
CA ASP A 173 -0.68 9.29 -1.14
C ASP A 173 0.14 9.49 -2.43
N LEU A 174 1.46 9.56 -2.33
CA LEU A 174 2.37 9.66 -3.48
C LEU A 174 2.34 8.40 -4.36
N GLU A 175 2.26 7.21 -3.76
CA GLU A 175 2.13 5.95 -4.50
C GLU A 175 0.84 5.91 -5.32
N ILE A 176 -0.27 6.41 -4.76
CA ILE A 176 -1.55 6.54 -5.46
C ILE A 176 -1.39 7.51 -6.65
N GLN A 177 -0.86 8.72 -6.42
CA GLN A 177 -0.64 9.71 -7.47
C GLN A 177 0.22 9.16 -8.62
N LYS A 178 1.34 8.52 -8.30
CA LYS A 178 2.23 7.90 -9.29
C LYS A 178 1.51 6.81 -10.10
N SER A 179 0.65 6.03 -9.45
CA SER A 179 -0.14 5.00 -10.14
C SER A 179 -1.13 5.57 -11.14
N GLU A 180 -1.70 6.75 -10.85
CA GLU A 180 -2.62 7.47 -11.72
C GLU A 180 -1.87 8.09 -12.90
N GLU A 181 -0.74 8.75 -12.66
CA GLU A 181 0.13 9.29 -13.71
C GLU A 181 0.59 8.20 -14.68
N LEU A 182 0.96 7.01 -14.18
CA LEU A 182 1.35 5.88 -15.03
C LEU A 182 0.20 5.39 -15.93
N LYS A 183 -1.05 5.43 -15.45
CA LYS A 183 -2.22 5.08 -16.30
C LYS A 183 -2.43 6.13 -17.39
N LEU A 184 -2.29 7.41 -17.04
CA LEU A 184 -2.41 8.51 -18.00
C LEU A 184 -1.33 8.41 -19.07
N LEU A 185 -0.08 8.16 -18.68
CA LEU A 185 1.05 8.01 -19.60
C LEU A 185 0.79 6.90 -20.62
N LYS A 186 0.38 5.71 -20.16
CA LYS A 186 0.04 4.58 -21.06
C LYS A 186 -1.07 4.93 -22.06
N THR A 187 -2.08 5.68 -21.59
CA THR A 187 -3.18 6.13 -22.46
C THR A 187 -2.66 7.10 -23.52
N THR A 188 -1.81 8.04 -23.12
CA THR A 188 -1.18 8.99 -24.03
C THR A 188 -0.28 8.29 -25.06
N GLU A 189 0.55 7.34 -24.63
CA GLU A 189 1.40 6.53 -25.52
C GLU A 189 0.57 5.79 -26.58
N SER A 190 -0.54 5.15 -26.17
CA SER A 190 -1.45 4.48 -27.11
C SER A 190 -2.08 5.47 -28.10
N ASN A 191 -2.46 6.66 -27.64
CA ASN A 191 -3.04 7.69 -28.51
C ASN A 191 -2.01 8.20 -29.53
N VAL A 192 -0.76 8.41 -29.11
CA VAL A 192 0.32 8.83 -30.00
C VAL A 192 0.57 7.78 -31.08
N GLN A 193 0.60 6.50 -30.71
CA GLN A 193 0.76 5.41 -31.69
C GLN A 193 -0.37 5.40 -32.70
N ASN A 194 -1.63 5.51 -32.25
CA ASN A 194 -2.78 5.57 -33.14
C ASN A 194 -2.70 6.74 -34.14
N ILE A 195 -2.25 7.91 -33.68
CA ILE A 195 -2.06 9.08 -34.55
C ILE A 195 -0.94 8.82 -35.57
N GLN A 196 0.18 8.21 -35.17
CA GLN A 196 1.27 7.87 -36.09
C GLN A 196 0.82 6.88 -37.18
N ASP A 197 0.01 5.90 -36.82
CA ASP A 197 -0.54 4.93 -37.76
C ASP A 197 -1.46 5.63 -38.78
N LEU A 198 -2.34 6.52 -38.31
CA LEU A 198 -3.21 7.33 -39.18
C LEU A 198 -2.43 8.24 -40.12
N VAL A 199 -1.38 8.91 -39.62
CA VAL A 199 -0.52 9.76 -40.45
C VAL A 199 0.15 8.94 -41.55
N THR A 200 0.67 7.76 -41.21
CA THR A 200 1.31 6.85 -42.18
C THR A 200 0.32 6.40 -43.26
N GLU A 201 -0.91 6.08 -42.87
CA GLU A 201 -1.97 5.69 -43.81
C GLU A 201 -2.32 6.84 -44.78
N GLU A 202 -2.51 8.05 -44.25
CA GLU A 202 -2.85 9.22 -45.07
C GLU A 202 -1.68 9.65 -45.99
N GLU A 203 -0.43 9.52 -45.53
CA GLU A 203 0.74 9.72 -46.38
C GLU A 203 0.78 8.73 -47.55
N SER A 204 0.45 7.46 -47.32
CA SER A 204 0.35 6.47 -48.38
C SER A 204 -0.77 6.79 -49.38
N LYS A 205 -1.94 7.24 -48.90
CA LYS A 205 -3.05 7.68 -49.78
C LYS A 205 -2.63 8.88 -50.62
N LEU A 206 -1.97 9.86 -50.01
CA LEU A 206 -1.47 11.04 -50.70
C LEU A 206 -0.49 10.68 -51.81
N GLU A 207 0.41 9.71 -51.58
CA GLU A 207 1.35 9.26 -52.62
C GLU A 207 0.62 8.58 -53.79
N ASN A 208 -0.40 7.76 -53.50
CA ASN A 208 -1.23 7.15 -54.54
C ASN A 208 -1.94 8.23 -55.39
N TYR A 209 -2.55 9.24 -54.75
CA TYR A 209 -3.17 10.34 -55.48
C TYR A 209 -2.17 11.14 -56.33
N LYS A 210 -0.94 11.36 -55.84
CA LYS A 210 0.11 12.00 -56.65
C LYS A 210 0.47 11.17 -57.89
N GLN A 211 0.49 9.84 -57.78
CA GLN A 211 0.74 8.95 -58.92
C GLN A 211 -0.42 8.98 -59.92
N GLU A 212 -1.67 8.95 -59.44
CA GLU A 212 -2.85 9.09 -60.30
C GLU A 212 -2.84 10.42 -61.05
N ILE A 213 -2.54 11.54 -60.36
CA ILE A 213 -2.42 12.86 -61.01
C ILE A 213 -1.36 12.81 -62.11
N LYS A 214 -0.17 12.23 -61.86
CA LYS A 214 0.87 12.08 -62.90
C LYS A 214 0.37 11.28 -64.10
N TYR A 215 -0.39 10.21 -63.85
CA TYR A 215 -0.99 9.41 -64.91
C TYR A 215 -2.01 10.21 -65.73
N TYR A 216 -2.93 10.92 -65.08
CA TYR A 216 -3.92 11.75 -65.78
C TYR A 216 -3.28 12.88 -66.60
N VAL A 217 -2.25 13.53 -66.08
CA VAL A 217 -1.49 14.56 -66.82
C VAL A 217 -0.88 13.98 -68.10
N LYS A 218 -0.31 12.77 -68.02
CA LYS A 218 0.22 12.08 -69.21
C LYS A 218 -0.89 11.75 -70.22
N LEU A 219 -2.02 11.25 -69.72
CA LEU A 219 -3.16 10.87 -70.55
C LEU A 219 -3.77 12.09 -71.26
N GLU A 220 -3.84 13.24 -70.59
CA GLU A 220 -4.29 14.51 -71.18
C GLU A 220 -3.33 14.96 -72.30
N SER A 221 -2.02 14.82 -72.09
CA SER A 221 -1.00 15.10 -73.12
C SER A 221 -1.17 14.19 -74.34
N ASP A 222 -1.27 12.88 -74.13
CA ASP A 222 -1.43 11.89 -75.20
C ASP A 222 -2.72 12.14 -75.99
N ASN A 223 -3.81 12.50 -75.30
CA ASN A 223 -5.09 12.81 -75.94
C ASN A 223 -5.02 14.09 -76.78
N LYS A 224 -4.32 15.13 -76.32
CA LYS A 224 -4.02 16.33 -77.14
C LYS A 224 -3.25 15.96 -78.41
N THR A 225 -2.21 15.12 -78.29
CA THR A 225 -1.42 14.66 -79.45
C THR A 225 -2.26 13.86 -80.44
N LEU A 226 -3.09 12.92 -79.94
CA LEU A 226 -4.00 12.12 -80.78
C LEU A 226 -5.02 13.00 -81.50
N THR A 227 -5.61 13.97 -80.82
CA THR A 227 -6.58 14.91 -81.40
C THR A 227 -5.95 15.72 -82.54
N GLN A 228 -4.72 16.21 -82.35
CA GLN A 228 -3.97 16.90 -83.40
C GLN A 228 -3.66 16.00 -84.60
N ASN A 229 -3.27 14.75 -84.34
CA ASN A 229 -2.98 13.79 -85.40
C ASN A 229 -4.23 13.41 -86.19
N LEU A 230 -5.37 13.20 -85.51
CA LEU A 230 -6.67 12.96 -86.11
C LEU A 230 -7.06 14.07 -87.08
N GLY A 231 -6.91 15.34 -86.65
CA GLY A 231 -7.12 16.51 -87.51
C GLY A 231 -6.26 16.46 -88.77
N LYS A 232 -4.96 16.23 -88.63
CA LYS A 232 -4.04 16.09 -89.78
C LYS A 232 -4.44 14.96 -90.73
N THR A 233 -4.87 13.81 -90.22
CA THR A 233 -5.36 12.71 -91.07
C THR A 233 -6.67 13.04 -91.76
N ALA A 234 -7.59 13.75 -91.10
CA ALA A 234 -8.83 14.20 -91.71
C ALA A 234 -8.57 15.18 -92.86
N ASP A 235 -7.62 16.10 -92.70
CA ASP A 235 -7.18 17.02 -93.75
C ASP A 235 -6.57 16.27 -94.95
N LYS A 236 -5.71 15.27 -94.68
CA LYS A 236 -5.15 14.38 -95.71
C LYS A 236 -6.22 13.59 -96.44
N LEU A 237 -7.23 13.08 -95.73
CA LEU A 237 -8.34 12.34 -96.32
C LEU A 237 -9.17 13.26 -97.23
N ASN A 238 -9.44 14.49 -96.81
CA ASN A 238 -10.19 15.47 -97.59
C ASN A 238 -9.43 15.88 -98.86
N THR A 239 -8.11 16.08 -98.78
CA THR A 239 -7.28 16.35 -99.97
C THR A 239 -7.28 15.18 -100.94
N VAL A 240 -7.13 13.93 -100.47
CA VAL A 240 -7.24 12.75 -101.34
C VAL A 240 -8.62 12.63 -101.98
N LYS A 241 -9.72 12.92 -101.24
CA LYS A 241 -11.08 12.93 -101.79
C LYS A 241 -11.25 14.02 -102.87
N GLU A 242 -10.69 15.20 -102.66
CA GLU A 242 -10.66 16.28 -103.65
C GLU A 242 -9.91 15.88 -104.91
N GLU A 243 -8.73 15.27 -104.77
CA GLU A 243 -7.94 14.75 -105.89
C GLU A 243 -8.69 13.65 -106.65
N LEU A 244 -9.32 12.71 -105.94
CA LEU A 244 -10.19 11.69 -106.54
C LEU A 244 -11.36 12.30 -107.32
N LYS A 245 -12.01 13.35 -106.79
CA LYS A 245 -13.06 14.09 -107.52
C LYS A 245 -12.51 14.72 -108.80
N LYS A 246 -11.32 15.33 -108.76
CA LYS A 246 -10.65 15.91 -109.94
C LYS A 246 -10.29 14.84 -110.96
N ILE A 247 -9.78 13.68 -110.54
CA ILE A 247 -9.48 12.57 -111.45
C ILE A 247 -10.77 12.00 -112.07
N ASN A 248 -11.84 11.84 -111.29
CA ASN A 248 -13.12 11.37 -111.81
C ASN A 248 -13.77 12.38 -112.77
N SER A 249 -13.65 13.69 -112.52
CA SER A 249 -14.13 14.70 -113.47
C SER A 249 -13.31 14.67 -114.77
N VAL A 250 -11.98 14.56 -114.70
CA VAL A 250 -11.11 14.42 -115.88
C VAL A 250 -11.35 13.10 -116.63
N GLY A 251 -11.62 12.01 -115.91
CA GLY A 251 -11.98 10.71 -116.47
C GLY A 251 -13.37 10.67 -117.09
N TRP A 252 -14.30 11.52 -116.62
CA TRP A 252 -15.59 11.78 -117.27
C TRP A 252 -15.41 12.66 -118.51
N PHE A 253 -14.62 13.74 -118.45
CA PHE A 253 -14.29 14.59 -119.61
C PHE A 253 -13.58 13.79 -120.72
N LYS A 254 -12.61 12.93 -120.39
CA LYS A 254 -11.95 12.03 -121.37
C LYS A 254 -12.91 10.99 -121.97
N ARG A 255 -13.96 10.58 -121.26
CA ARG A 255 -15.00 9.68 -121.79
C ARG A 255 -16.01 10.43 -122.65
N ALA A 256 -16.34 11.67 -122.30
CA ALA A 256 -17.21 12.54 -123.09
C ALA A 256 -16.58 12.99 -124.42
N PHE A 257 -15.26 13.25 -124.43
CA PHE A 257 -14.52 13.67 -125.64
C PHE A 257 -13.99 12.53 -126.52
N LYS A 258 -14.16 11.26 -126.13
CA LYS A 258 -13.88 10.10 -126.99
C LYS A 258 -15.09 9.67 -127.84
N LEU A 259 -16.22 10.36 -127.70
CA LEU A 259 -17.48 10.10 -128.39
C LEU A 259 -17.84 11.21 -129.40
N TRP A 260 -16.86 12.01 -129.82
CA TRP A 260 -16.99 12.98 -130.92
C TRP A 260 -15.82 12.85 -131.89
#